data_AF-A0A6G9XRP8-F1
#
_entry.id   AF-A0A6G9XRP8-F1
#
_cell.length_a   1.000
_cell.length_b   1.000
_cell.length_c   1.000
_cell.angle_alpha   90.00
_cell.angle_beta   90.00
_cell.angle_gamma   90.00
#
_symmetry.space_group_name_H-M   'P 1'
#
loop_
_entity.id
_entity.type
_entity.pdbx_description
1 polymer ?
#
loop_
_entity_poly.entity_id
_entity_poly.type
_entity_poly.pdbx_seq_one_letter_code
_entity_poly.pdbx_strand_id
1 'polypeptide(L)'
;MTEDVVGRRRMLAAAFGAAGAVPVLAACTSTPEARPPTVEFRSPHVTDMPAARNVRDFGAVGDGVADDTAAIAAAAAVTDKPLVMYLPAGHYRVTAWPEMGDYATVLGDGADVTVISCETDTTLIHLRRRNRVRFARIGFYLAGPKATGVVLSECFRCSFDSVVIRGNHLSDNHPRYLAQRGVVLEDNTGGTSFVNCDINNFGYGIVTSCIQNYVTSSKLTSNFVGVLGTGNDHNAGLALTNVEFVSDADPRTTDRHILVDGAANDWWLTNVWFEGAEVALSIGHAERGGPAQFGMINCKVAARRIGLDLIYCRQPYLANVQFDKDLDRPPTELRIDPAGCPEGTAVNLISTAADDLNPAVFPDRWHVLGRTGMQTPALTGTVVIKAGRSDADVLQTQSADGSVRAAVLGSGTWLSEHREGGLVLKDASGTYWRVSISTEGALKTMSLGKQRPRE
;
A
#
# COMPACT_ATOMS: atom_id res chain seq x y z
N MET A 1 26.46 -25.94 19.05
CA MET A 1 25.01 -25.70 19.11
C MET A 1 24.68 -24.83 17.93
N THR A 2 24.25 -25.49 16.86
CA THR A 2 23.89 -24.92 15.57
C THR A 2 22.37 -24.78 15.55
N GLU A 3 21.87 -23.56 15.70
CA GLU A 3 20.44 -23.29 15.50
C GLU A 3 20.20 -23.00 14.02
N ASP A 4 19.42 -23.90 13.43
CA ASP A 4 18.82 -23.82 12.10
C ASP A 4 18.00 -22.53 11.96
N VAL A 5 18.53 -21.58 11.22
CA VAL A 5 17.71 -20.55 10.57
C VAL A 5 16.98 -21.23 9.41
N VAL A 6 15.83 -21.83 9.71
CA VAL A 6 14.90 -22.36 8.71
C VAL A 6 14.44 -21.21 7.82
N GLY A 7 15.08 -21.08 6.66
CA GLY A 7 14.75 -20.07 5.66
C GLY A 7 13.32 -20.24 5.16
N ARG A 8 12.48 -19.24 5.44
CA ARG A 8 11.10 -19.07 4.93
C ARG A 8 10.99 -18.96 3.39
N ARG A 9 12.06 -19.20 2.63
CA ARG A 9 12.13 -19.09 1.17
C ARG A 9 11.74 -20.36 0.39
N ARG A 10 11.20 -21.40 1.02
CA ARG A 10 10.79 -22.65 0.33
C ARG A 10 9.31 -23.07 0.46
N MET A 11 8.42 -22.19 0.89
CA MET A 11 6.99 -22.52 1.06
C MET A 11 6.01 -21.68 0.21
N LEU A 12 6.45 -21.11 -0.91
CA LEU A 12 5.57 -20.35 -1.82
C LEU A 12 5.72 -20.68 -3.31
N ALA A 13 6.37 -21.80 -3.65
CA ALA A 13 6.57 -22.23 -5.05
C ALA A 13 6.14 -23.68 -5.35
N ALA A 14 5.31 -24.30 -4.50
CA ALA A 14 4.89 -25.70 -4.67
C ALA A 14 3.41 -25.94 -4.35
N ALA A 15 2.52 -25.07 -4.82
CA ALA A 15 1.07 -25.27 -4.74
C ALA A 15 0.36 -25.07 -6.09
N PHE A 16 0.98 -25.52 -7.18
CA PHE A 16 0.28 -25.77 -8.45
C PHE A 16 0.93 -26.97 -9.13
N GLY A 17 0.52 -28.18 -8.76
CA GLY A 17 1.02 -29.39 -9.39
C GLY A 17 0.61 -30.66 -8.67
N ALA A 18 -0.60 -31.15 -8.94
CA ALA A 18 -0.94 -32.56 -9.16
C ALA A 18 -2.47 -32.74 -9.08
N ALA A 19 -3.08 -33.00 -10.24
CA ALA A 19 -4.40 -33.60 -10.33
C ALA A 19 -4.37 -35.03 -9.77
N GLY A 20 -5.41 -35.45 -9.03
CA GLY A 20 -5.46 -36.81 -8.49
C GLY A 20 -6.79 -37.19 -7.82
N ALA A 21 -7.71 -37.72 -8.62
CA ALA A 21 -8.71 -38.76 -8.32
C ALA A 21 -9.57 -38.70 -7.03
N VAL A 22 -10.88 -38.51 -7.22
CA VAL A 22 -11.97 -38.77 -6.25
C VAL A 22 -12.42 -40.23 -6.38
N PRO A 23 -12.61 -41.00 -5.29
CA PRO A 23 -13.40 -42.22 -5.35
C PRO A 23 -14.86 -41.94 -5.00
N VAL A 24 -15.72 -42.33 -5.94
CA VAL A 24 -17.18 -42.46 -5.84
C VAL A 24 -17.53 -43.58 -4.86
N LEU A 25 -18.54 -43.38 -3.99
CA LEU A 25 -19.21 -44.47 -3.29
C LEU A 25 -20.73 -44.27 -3.21
N ALA A 26 -21.38 -45.05 -4.06
CA ALA A 26 -22.65 -45.77 -3.92
C ALA A 26 -23.83 -45.18 -3.11
N ALA A 27 -24.92 -44.98 -3.84
CA ALA A 27 -26.28 -44.81 -3.34
C ALA A 27 -26.85 -46.10 -2.71
N CYS A 28 -27.78 -45.94 -1.77
CA CYS A 28 -28.77 -46.96 -1.41
C CYS A 28 -30.17 -46.31 -1.36
N THR A 29 -31.13 -47.06 -1.89
CA THR A 29 -32.50 -46.71 -2.27
C THR A 29 -33.52 -46.83 -1.14
N SER A 30 -34.62 -46.05 -1.18
CA SER A 30 -36.00 -46.60 -1.07
C SER A 30 -37.13 -45.56 -1.27
N THR A 31 -38.07 -45.96 -2.15
CA THR A 31 -39.54 -45.71 -2.23
C THR A 31 -40.14 -44.41 -2.82
N PRO A 32 -41.31 -44.50 -3.52
CA PRO A 32 -41.83 -43.47 -4.42
C PRO A 32 -43.06 -42.68 -3.90
N GLU A 33 -43.26 -41.53 -4.55
CA GLU A 33 -44.43 -40.62 -4.60
C GLU A 33 -44.78 -39.71 -3.41
N ALA A 34 -44.32 -38.45 -3.52
CA ALA A 34 -45.14 -37.23 -3.42
C ALA A 34 -44.30 -36.04 -3.97
N ARG A 35 -44.81 -35.23 -4.91
CA ARG A 35 -44.18 -33.92 -5.25
C ARG A 35 -44.67 -32.91 -4.20
N PRO A 36 -43.85 -32.08 -3.49
CA PRO A 36 -42.86 -31.07 -3.98
C PRO A 36 -41.66 -30.86 -2.96
N PRO A 37 -40.73 -29.85 -2.96
CA PRO A 37 -40.80 -28.43 -3.35
C PRO A 37 -39.91 -28.07 -4.56
N THR A 38 -40.07 -26.85 -5.08
CA THR A 38 -39.01 -26.19 -5.87
C THR A 38 -37.71 -26.33 -5.10
N VAL A 39 -36.70 -26.96 -5.70
CA VAL A 39 -35.37 -27.08 -5.10
C VAL A 39 -34.76 -25.68 -5.11
N GLU A 40 -35.07 -24.89 -4.09
CA GLU A 40 -34.29 -23.70 -3.78
C GLU A 40 -32.90 -24.21 -3.43
N PHE A 41 -31.94 -23.89 -4.30
CA PHE A 41 -30.55 -24.18 -4.07
C PHE A 41 -30.12 -23.60 -2.71
N ARG A 42 -29.67 -24.47 -1.80
CA ARG A 42 -29.06 -24.09 -0.52
C ARG A 42 -27.61 -24.53 -0.53
N SER A 43 -26.70 -23.63 -0.91
CA SER A 43 -25.29 -23.84 -0.56
C SER A 43 -25.16 -23.73 0.96
N PRO A 44 -24.38 -24.59 1.62
CA PRO A 44 -24.13 -24.50 3.05
C PRO A 44 -23.44 -23.18 3.45
N HIS A 45 -23.03 -22.35 2.48
CA HIS A 45 -22.43 -21.03 2.71
C HIS A 45 -23.25 -19.90 2.07
N VAL A 46 -24.42 -20.23 1.50
CA VAL A 46 -25.47 -19.30 1.02
C VAL A 46 -26.73 -19.58 1.84
N THR A 47 -26.58 -19.62 3.16
CA THR A 47 -27.70 -19.92 4.07
C THR A 47 -28.67 -18.74 4.23
N ASP A 48 -28.29 -17.55 3.76
CA ASP A 48 -29.06 -16.31 3.95
C ASP A 48 -29.77 -15.81 2.68
N MET A 49 -29.68 -16.52 1.55
CA MET A 49 -30.39 -16.13 0.32
C MET A 49 -30.98 -17.33 -0.45
N PRO A 50 -32.20 -17.79 -0.09
CA PRO A 50 -32.96 -18.79 -0.86
C PRO A 50 -33.35 -18.36 -2.30
N ALA A 51 -32.83 -17.24 -2.79
CA ALA A 51 -33.26 -16.59 -4.04
C ALA A 51 -32.16 -16.48 -5.12
N ALA A 52 -30.97 -17.03 -4.89
CA ALA A 52 -29.86 -16.96 -5.84
C ALA A 52 -30.15 -17.77 -7.12
N ARG A 53 -29.80 -17.21 -8.28
CA ARG A 53 -29.90 -17.86 -9.59
C ARG A 53 -28.64 -18.67 -9.82
N ASN A 54 -28.76 -19.99 -9.76
CA ASN A 54 -27.65 -20.88 -10.06
C ASN A 54 -27.45 -20.95 -11.59
N VAL A 55 -26.25 -20.63 -12.08
CA VAL A 55 -25.97 -20.62 -13.53
C VAL A 55 -26.16 -21.99 -14.20
N ARG A 56 -26.10 -23.09 -13.43
CA ARG A 56 -26.37 -24.44 -13.95
C ARG A 56 -27.83 -24.62 -14.37
N ASP A 57 -28.77 -23.91 -13.74
CA ASP A 57 -30.18 -23.93 -14.13
C ASP A 57 -30.41 -23.26 -15.50
N PHE A 58 -29.42 -22.51 -15.99
CA PHE A 58 -29.41 -21.83 -17.28
C PHE A 58 -28.51 -22.53 -18.31
N GLY A 59 -28.00 -23.73 -17.99
CA GLY A 59 -27.21 -24.55 -18.91
C GLY A 59 -25.69 -24.37 -18.82
N ALA A 60 -25.17 -23.67 -17.81
CA ALA A 60 -23.73 -23.58 -17.61
C ALA A 60 -23.17 -24.94 -17.14
N VAL A 61 -22.08 -25.38 -17.76
CA VAL A 61 -21.45 -26.68 -17.50
C VAL A 61 -20.35 -26.53 -16.45
N GLY A 62 -19.45 -25.56 -16.59
CA GLY A 62 -18.36 -25.33 -15.65
C GLY A 62 -17.27 -26.42 -15.67
N ASP A 63 -17.00 -27.02 -16.83
CA ASP A 63 -16.01 -28.09 -17.03
C ASP A 63 -14.66 -27.62 -17.63
N GLY A 64 -14.52 -26.32 -17.89
CA GLY A 64 -13.35 -25.70 -18.52
C GLY A 64 -13.29 -25.88 -20.05
N VAL A 65 -14.26 -26.56 -20.65
CA VAL A 65 -14.30 -26.89 -22.09
C VAL A 65 -15.52 -26.29 -22.78
N ALA A 66 -16.69 -26.33 -22.16
CA ALA A 66 -17.90 -25.70 -22.68
C ALA A 66 -17.75 -24.16 -22.66
N ASP A 67 -18.37 -23.49 -23.62
CA ASP A 67 -18.54 -22.03 -23.56
C ASP A 67 -19.80 -21.71 -22.75
N ASP A 68 -19.60 -21.20 -21.54
CA ASP A 68 -20.67 -20.89 -20.58
C ASP A 68 -21.23 -19.46 -20.73
N THR A 69 -20.74 -18.69 -21.72
CA THR A 69 -21.10 -17.27 -21.92
C THR A 69 -22.61 -17.06 -21.99
N ALA A 70 -23.30 -17.86 -22.83
CA ALA A 70 -24.74 -17.71 -23.05
C ALA A 70 -25.58 -18.07 -21.82
N ALA A 71 -25.17 -19.11 -21.07
CA ALA A 71 -25.87 -19.54 -19.86
C ALA A 71 -25.73 -18.50 -18.74
N ILE A 72 -24.53 -17.95 -18.54
CA ILE A 72 -24.26 -16.89 -17.56
C ILE A 72 -25.04 -15.61 -17.92
N ALA A 73 -25.08 -15.25 -19.22
CA ALA A 73 -25.87 -14.11 -19.68
C ALA A 73 -27.39 -14.32 -19.46
N ALA A 74 -27.89 -15.54 -19.68
CA ALA A 74 -29.29 -15.87 -19.43
C ALA A 74 -29.65 -15.76 -17.94
N ALA A 75 -28.76 -16.20 -17.03
CA ALA A 75 -28.95 -16.06 -15.59
C ALA A 75 -29.02 -14.59 -15.14
N ALA A 76 -28.19 -13.73 -15.74
CA ALA A 76 -28.16 -12.29 -15.49
C ALA A 76 -29.41 -11.56 -16.00
N ALA A 77 -29.93 -11.97 -17.17
CA ALA A 77 -31.02 -11.29 -17.87
C ALA A 77 -32.39 -11.41 -17.20
N VAL A 78 -32.57 -12.31 -16.23
CA VAL A 78 -33.83 -12.42 -15.49
C VAL A 78 -34.03 -11.15 -14.63
N THR A 79 -35.21 -10.54 -14.68
CA THR A 79 -35.47 -9.23 -14.02
C THR A 79 -36.56 -9.29 -12.94
N ASP A 80 -36.88 -10.48 -12.44
CA ASP A 80 -37.93 -10.69 -11.43
C ASP A 80 -37.58 -10.12 -10.04
N LYS A 81 -36.29 -9.99 -9.74
CA LYS A 81 -35.71 -9.48 -8.49
C LYS A 81 -34.28 -8.98 -8.73
N PRO A 82 -33.68 -8.23 -7.78
CA PRO A 82 -32.26 -7.88 -7.84
C PRO A 82 -31.39 -9.12 -8.08
N LEU A 83 -30.37 -8.98 -8.93
CA LEU A 83 -29.55 -10.11 -9.37
C LEU A 83 -28.69 -10.64 -8.21
N VAL A 84 -28.91 -11.88 -7.84
CA VAL A 84 -27.97 -12.68 -7.03
C VAL A 84 -27.61 -13.89 -7.87
N MET A 85 -26.45 -13.86 -8.52
CA MET A 85 -25.95 -14.91 -9.39
C MET A 85 -25.00 -15.80 -8.61
N TYR A 86 -25.28 -17.10 -8.63
CA TYR A 86 -24.45 -18.10 -7.98
C TYR A 86 -23.79 -19.01 -9.01
N LEU A 87 -22.48 -19.12 -8.92
CA LEU A 87 -21.63 -20.01 -9.72
C LEU A 87 -21.05 -21.09 -8.78
N PRO A 88 -21.55 -22.34 -8.84
CA PRO A 88 -20.95 -23.44 -8.10
C PRO A 88 -19.45 -23.63 -8.39
N ALA A 89 -18.76 -24.45 -7.61
CA ALA A 89 -17.41 -24.90 -7.96
C ALA A 89 -17.38 -25.49 -9.39
N GLY A 90 -16.43 -25.04 -10.20
CA GLY A 90 -16.30 -25.34 -11.62
C GLY A 90 -15.39 -24.34 -12.35
N HIS A 91 -15.00 -24.69 -13.57
CA HIS A 91 -14.23 -23.85 -14.48
C HIS A 91 -15.14 -23.38 -15.63
N TYR A 92 -15.49 -22.10 -15.64
CA TYR A 92 -16.43 -21.52 -16.58
C TYR A 92 -15.68 -20.74 -17.65
N ARG A 93 -15.66 -21.24 -18.89
CA ARG A 93 -15.05 -20.50 -20.00
C ARG A 93 -16.03 -19.50 -20.56
N VAL A 94 -15.60 -18.25 -20.69
CA VAL A 94 -16.42 -17.16 -21.22
C VAL A 94 -15.67 -16.30 -22.22
N THR A 95 -16.41 -15.68 -23.14
CA THR A 95 -15.88 -14.70 -24.10
C THR A 95 -16.29 -13.26 -23.75
N ALA A 96 -17.32 -13.10 -22.92
CA ALA A 96 -17.80 -11.83 -22.39
C ALA A 96 -18.49 -12.03 -21.03
N TRP A 97 -18.53 -10.97 -20.22
CA TRP A 97 -19.32 -10.93 -18.99
C TRP A 97 -20.66 -10.21 -19.22
N PRO A 98 -21.76 -10.63 -18.59
CA PRO A 98 -23.03 -9.93 -18.74
C PRO A 98 -23.01 -8.54 -18.09
N GLU A 99 -23.87 -7.66 -18.61
CA GLU A 99 -24.20 -6.40 -17.97
C GLU A 99 -24.82 -6.65 -16.58
N MET A 100 -24.40 -5.82 -15.61
CA MET A 100 -24.87 -5.92 -14.22
C MET A 100 -25.59 -4.64 -13.84
N GLY A 101 -26.76 -4.78 -13.23
CA GLY A 101 -27.50 -3.66 -12.63
C GLY A 101 -26.96 -3.28 -11.25
N ASP A 102 -27.48 -2.19 -10.71
CA ASP A 102 -27.21 -1.81 -9.33
C ASP A 102 -27.61 -2.95 -8.36
N TYR A 103 -26.87 -3.06 -7.25
CA TYR A 103 -27.10 -4.07 -6.20
C TYR A 103 -26.89 -5.54 -6.64
N ALA A 104 -26.40 -5.79 -7.86
CA ALA A 104 -26.14 -7.14 -8.31
C ALA A 104 -25.04 -7.81 -7.48
N THR A 105 -25.22 -9.09 -7.14
CA THR A 105 -24.25 -9.91 -6.41
C THR A 105 -23.86 -11.12 -7.25
N VAL A 106 -22.57 -11.39 -7.38
CA VAL A 106 -21.99 -12.60 -7.97
C VAL A 106 -21.26 -13.35 -6.88
N LEU A 107 -21.56 -14.64 -6.74
CA LEU A 107 -21.03 -15.47 -5.66
C LEU A 107 -20.53 -16.81 -6.20
N GLY A 108 -19.30 -17.18 -5.82
CA GLY A 108 -18.75 -18.51 -6.02
C GLY A 108 -18.66 -19.34 -4.73
N ASP A 109 -18.21 -20.59 -4.84
CA ASP A 109 -17.88 -21.45 -3.71
C ASP A 109 -16.47 -21.17 -3.13
N GLY A 110 -15.64 -20.42 -3.84
CA GLY A 110 -14.27 -20.08 -3.44
C GLY A 110 -13.45 -19.64 -4.65
N ALA A 111 -12.52 -18.70 -4.46
CA ALA A 111 -11.82 -18.08 -5.58
C ALA A 111 -10.95 -19.04 -6.40
N ASP A 112 -10.44 -20.10 -5.77
CA ASP A 112 -9.62 -21.12 -6.43
C ASP A 112 -10.43 -22.32 -6.98
N VAL A 113 -11.75 -22.36 -6.73
CA VAL A 113 -12.61 -23.50 -7.10
C VAL A 113 -13.80 -23.11 -7.99
N THR A 114 -14.25 -21.86 -7.94
CA THR A 114 -15.16 -21.26 -8.93
C THR A 114 -14.32 -20.30 -9.78
N VAL A 115 -13.91 -20.75 -10.96
CA VAL A 115 -12.97 -20.02 -11.81
C VAL A 115 -13.63 -19.65 -13.12
N ILE A 116 -13.60 -18.37 -13.49
CA ILE A 116 -14.04 -17.86 -14.78
C ILE A 116 -12.80 -17.57 -15.62
N SER A 117 -12.69 -18.22 -16.78
CA SER A 117 -11.55 -18.03 -17.69
C SER A 117 -11.96 -17.33 -18.97
N CYS A 118 -11.19 -16.32 -19.36
CA CYS A 118 -11.39 -15.56 -20.59
C CYS A 118 -10.08 -15.49 -21.41
N GLU A 119 -10.12 -15.99 -22.65
CA GLU A 119 -8.96 -16.04 -23.54
C GLU A 119 -8.90 -14.87 -24.54
N THR A 120 -10.00 -14.13 -24.68
CA THR A 120 -10.09 -13.02 -25.63
C THR A 120 -9.37 -11.78 -25.11
N ASP A 121 -8.81 -10.98 -26.02
CA ASP A 121 -8.27 -9.65 -25.73
C ASP A 121 -9.42 -8.64 -25.55
N THR A 122 -10.16 -8.79 -24.45
CA THR A 122 -11.31 -7.95 -24.10
C THR A 122 -11.17 -7.39 -22.68
N THR A 123 -12.04 -6.42 -22.35
CA THR A 123 -12.38 -6.15 -20.95
C THR A 123 -13.42 -7.19 -20.52
N LEU A 124 -13.12 -8.01 -19.51
CA LEU A 124 -14.04 -9.05 -19.05
C LEU A 124 -15.23 -8.41 -18.32
N ILE A 125 -14.98 -7.74 -17.19
CA ILE A 125 -16.01 -7.03 -16.43
C ILE A 125 -15.88 -5.53 -16.72
N HIS A 126 -16.93 -4.93 -17.27
CA HIS A 126 -17.02 -3.49 -17.44
C HIS A 126 -18.28 -2.98 -16.76
N LEU A 127 -18.13 -2.21 -15.69
CA LEU A 127 -19.25 -1.57 -14.99
C LEU A 127 -19.16 -0.06 -15.20
N ARG A 128 -20.26 0.51 -15.65
CA ARG A 128 -20.39 1.95 -15.84
C ARG A 128 -21.65 2.48 -15.16
N ARG A 129 -21.50 3.53 -14.35
CA ARG A 129 -22.62 4.16 -13.62
C ARG A 129 -23.40 3.14 -12.80
N ARG A 130 -22.68 2.36 -12.01
CA ARG A 130 -23.25 1.32 -11.15
C ARG A 130 -22.99 1.57 -9.68
N ASN A 131 -23.94 1.16 -8.87
CA ASN A 131 -23.86 1.25 -7.42
C ASN A 131 -23.94 -0.14 -6.80
N ARG A 132 -23.05 -0.43 -5.85
CA ARG A 132 -23.16 -1.60 -4.96
C ARG A 132 -23.22 -2.95 -5.67
N VAL A 133 -22.49 -3.09 -6.78
CA VAL A 133 -22.24 -4.40 -7.37
C VAL A 133 -21.21 -5.14 -6.52
N ARG A 134 -21.48 -6.41 -6.18
CA ARG A 134 -20.62 -7.25 -5.35
C ARG A 134 -20.17 -8.49 -6.09
N PHE A 135 -18.87 -8.78 -6.01
CA PHE A 135 -18.28 -10.06 -6.38
C PHE A 135 -17.68 -10.71 -5.15
N ALA A 136 -17.95 -11.98 -4.92
CA ALA A 136 -17.43 -12.68 -3.76
C ALA A 136 -17.03 -14.12 -4.06
N ARG A 137 -15.89 -14.55 -3.49
CA ARG A 137 -15.45 -15.95 -3.46
C ARG A 137 -15.35 -16.57 -4.85
N ILE A 138 -14.77 -15.84 -5.79
CA ILE A 138 -14.71 -16.24 -7.20
C ILE A 138 -13.38 -15.81 -7.83
N GLY A 139 -12.87 -16.61 -8.76
CA GLY A 139 -11.64 -16.35 -9.50
C GLY A 139 -11.91 -15.91 -10.93
N PHE A 140 -11.15 -14.94 -11.41
CA PHE A 140 -11.13 -14.51 -12.81
C PHE A 140 -9.73 -14.71 -13.38
N TYR A 141 -9.63 -15.47 -14.47
CA TYR A 141 -8.38 -15.77 -15.14
C TYR A 141 -8.38 -15.25 -16.58
N LEU A 142 -7.39 -14.45 -16.91
CA LEU A 142 -7.27 -13.76 -18.19
C LEU A 142 -6.03 -14.24 -18.96
N ALA A 143 -6.22 -14.82 -20.14
CA ALA A 143 -5.13 -15.30 -20.98
C ALA A 143 -4.76 -14.37 -22.14
N GLY A 144 -5.62 -13.39 -22.46
CA GLY A 144 -5.40 -12.41 -23.52
C GLY A 144 -4.27 -11.42 -23.17
N PRO A 145 -3.22 -11.25 -24.02
CA PRO A 145 -2.10 -10.32 -23.80
C PRO A 145 -2.45 -8.86 -23.54
N LYS A 146 -3.63 -8.41 -23.99
CA LYS A 146 -4.14 -7.04 -23.84
C LYS A 146 -5.45 -7.00 -23.06
N ALA A 147 -5.88 -8.13 -22.51
CA ALA A 147 -7.13 -8.22 -21.77
C ALA A 147 -7.10 -7.35 -20.51
N THR A 148 -8.28 -6.91 -20.08
CA THR A 148 -8.50 -6.17 -18.84
C THR A 148 -9.51 -6.92 -17.96
N GLY A 149 -9.19 -7.18 -16.70
CA GLY A 149 -10.06 -7.95 -15.81
C GLY A 149 -11.33 -7.20 -15.47
N VAL A 150 -11.17 -6.05 -14.84
CA VAL A 150 -12.26 -5.22 -14.34
C VAL A 150 -12.01 -3.77 -14.71
N VAL A 151 -13.03 -3.11 -15.28
CA VAL A 151 -13.09 -1.65 -15.44
C VAL A 151 -14.30 -1.14 -14.69
N LEU A 152 -14.08 -0.17 -13.79
CA LEU A 152 -15.11 0.55 -13.08
C LEU A 152 -15.03 2.04 -13.45
N SER A 153 -16.06 2.55 -14.11
CA SER A 153 -16.21 3.95 -14.51
C SER A 153 -17.47 4.54 -13.89
N GLU A 154 -17.35 5.69 -13.23
CA GLU A 154 -18.48 6.36 -12.54
C GLU A 154 -19.23 5.42 -11.56
N CYS A 155 -18.52 4.49 -10.91
CA CYS A 155 -19.12 3.46 -10.05
C CYS A 155 -18.93 3.76 -8.56
N PHE A 156 -19.94 3.47 -7.74
CA PHE A 156 -19.90 3.75 -6.32
C PHE A 156 -20.22 2.55 -5.44
N ARG A 157 -19.42 2.38 -4.37
CA ARG A 157 -19.66 1.36 -3.34
C ARG A 157 -19.71 -0.07 -3.88
N CYS A 158 -19.01 -0.36 -4.96
CA CYS A 158 -18.82 -1.74 -5.42
C CYS A 158 -17.87 -2.47 -4.47
N SER A 159 -17.96 -3.80 -4.41
CA SER A 159 -17.13 -4.60 -3.51
C SER A 159 -16.65 -5.90 -4.15
N PHE A 160 -15.39 -6.22 -3.90
CA PHE A 160 -14.74 -7.47 -4.24
C PHE A 160 -14.23 -8.08 -2.94
N ASP A 161 -14.71 -9.27 -2.61
CA ASP A 161 -14.45 -9.93 -1.34
C ASP A 161 -13.99 -11.36 -1.57
N SER A 162 -12.75 -11.66 -1.20
CA SER A 162 -12.16 -12.98 -1.43
C SER A 162 -12.19 -13.35 -2.91
N VAL A 163 -11.73 -12.43 -3.76
CA VAL A 163 -11.70 -12.57 -5.23
C VAL A 163 -10.25 -12.71 -5.69
N VAL A 164 -10.01 -13.67 -6.60
CA VAL A 164 -8.73 -13.77 -7.32
C VAL A 164 -8.91 -13.16 -8.70
N ILE A 165 -8.06 -12.22 -9.08
CA ILE A 165 -7.98 -11.67 -10.43
C ILE A 165 -6.58 -11.95 -10.92
N ARG A 166 -6.45 -12.82 -11.92
CA ARG A 166 -5.16 -13.34 -12.38
C ARG A 166 -4.97 -13.12 -13.86
N GLY A 167 -3.84 -12.50 -14.20
CA GLY A 167 -3.35 -12.38 -15.57
C GLY A 167 -2.37 -13.50 -15.91
N ASN A 168 -1.57 -13.29 -16.95
CA ASN A 168 -0.62 -14.28 -17.44
C ASN A 168 0.81 -13.73 -17.63
N HIS A 169 1.13 -12.56 -17.07
CA HIS A 169 2.49 -12.00 -17.05
C HIS A 169 3.43 -12.82 -16.14
N LEU A 170 4.58 -13.21 -16.70
CA LEU A 170 5.67 -13.93 -16.05
C LEU A 170 7.02 -13.46 -16.63
N SER A 171 8.12 -13.63 -15.91
CA SER A 171 9.48 -13.35 -16.42
C SER A 171 9.80 -14.09 -17.72
N ASP A 172 9.39 -15.36 -17.83
CA ASP A 172 9.65 -16.21 -19.01
C ASP A 172 8.93 -15.77 -20.28
N ASN A 173 7.82 -15.03 -20.14
CA ASN A 173 7.03 -14.54 -21.27
C ASN A 173 7.11 -13.03 -21.46
N HIS A 174 7.95 -12.34 -20.69
CA HIS A 174 8.20 -10.92 -20.85
C HIS A 174 8.74 -10.60 -22.26
N PRO A 175 8.23 -9.57 -22.97
CA PRO A 175 7.29 -8.53 -22.54
C PRO A 175 5.82 -8.76 -22.99
N ARG A 176 5.41 -10.00 -23.31
CA ARG A 176 4.14 -10.30 -23.99
C ARG A 176 2.90 -9.71 -23.31
N TYR A 177 2.86 -9.71 -21.99
CA TYR A 177 1.68 -9.34 -21.19
C TYR A 177 1.78 -7.96 -20.52
N LEU A 178 2.74 -7.11 -20.91
CA LEU A 178 2.91 -5.79 -20.30
C LEU A 178 1.70 -4.85 -20.47
N ALA A 179 0.89 -5.06 -21.51
CA ALA A 179 -0.34 -4.28 -21.73
C ALA A 179 -1.57 -4.86 -21.00
N GLN A 180 -1.45 -6.03 -20.38
CA GLN A 180 -2.55 -6.68 -19.67
C GLN A 180 -2.81 -5.96 -18.34
N ARG A 181 -4.08 -5.78 -17.98
CA ARG A 181 -4.50 -5.01 -16.80
C ARG A 181 -5.43 -5.82 -15.91
N GLY A 182 -5.23 -5.79 -14.59
CA GLY A 182 -6.13 -6.46 -13.65
C GLY A 182 -7.39 -5.64 -13.41
N VAL A 183 -7.24 -4.52 -12.70
CA VAL A 183 -8.33 -3.62 -12.33
C VAL A 183 -8.03 -2.21 -12.84
N VAL A 184 -9.03 -1.55 -13.41
CA VAL A 184 -8.99 -0.14 -13.79
C VAL A 184 -10.10 0.60 -13.06
N LEU A 185 -9.71 1.61 -12.30
CA LEU A 185 -10.59 2.53 -11.57
C LEU A 185 -10.48 3.90 -12.23
N GLU A 186 -11.54 4.35 -12.88
CA GLU A 186 -11.51 5.57 -13.68
C GLU A 186 -12.76 6.44 -13.49
N ASP A 187 -12.67 7.66 -14.04
CA ASP A 187 -13.66 8.72 -13.91
C ASP A 187 -14.03 8.96 -12.43
N ASN A 188 -15.30 9.19 -12.14
CA ASN A 188 -15.76 9.42 -10.77
C ASN A 188 -16.11 8.11 -10.06
N THR A 189 -15.17 7.16 -10.02
CA THR A 189 -15.35 5.89 -9.29
C THR A 189 -14.84 6.03 -7.86
N GLY A 190 -15.68 5.77 -6.86
CA GLY A 190 -15.32 5.98 -5.46
C GLY A 190 -16.11 5.14 -4.47
N GLY A 191 -15.61 5.02 -3.24
CA GLY A 191 -16.20 4.17 -2.23
C GLY A 191 -16.10 2.67 -2.53
N THR A 192 -15.33 2.26 -3.54
CA THR A 192 -15.19 0.85 -3.93
C THR A 192 -14.08 0.17 -3.14
N SER A 193 -14.28 -1.10 -2.79
CA SER A 193 -13.35 -1.86 -1.95
C SER A 193 -12.96 -3.22 -2.53
N PHE A 194 -11.70 -3.58 -2.35
CA PHE A 194 -11.13 -4.91 -2.59
C PHE A 194 -10.64 -5.44 -1.25
N VAL A 195 -11.24 -6.52 -0.77
CA VAL A 195 -10.97 -7.10 0.55
C VAL A 195 -10.60 -8.55 0.39
N ASN A 196 -9.50 -8.98 1.01
CA ASN A 196 -9.03 -10.37 0.92
C ASN A 196 -8.82 -10.85 -0.53
N CYS A 197 -8.41 -9.95 -1.43
CA CYS A 197 -8.25 -10.27 -2.84
C CYS A 197 -6.79 -10.62 -3.18
N ASP A 198 -6.60 -11.37 -4.26
CA ASP A 198 -5.29 -11.57 -4.87
C ASP A 198 -5.35 -11.07 -6.33
N ILE A 199 -4.56 -10.04 -6.63
CA ILE A 199 -4.45 -9.44 -7.96
C ILE A 199 -3.03 -9.69 -8.48
N ASN A 200 -2.87 -10.63 -9.40
CA ASN A 200 -1.55 -11.14 -9.75
C ASN A 200 -1.33 -11.35 -11.24
N ASN A 201 -0.05 -11.37 -11.63
CA ASN A 201 0.42 -11.71 -12.96
C ASN A 201 -0.12 -10.79 -14.07
N PHE A 202 -0.19 -9.47 -13.84
CA PHE A 202 -0.52 -8.48 -14.88
C PHE A 202 0.68 -7.61 -15.26
N GLY A 203 0.62 -7.00 -16.45
CA GLY A 203 1.45 -5.84 -16.74
C GLY A 203 1.16 -4.70 -15.76
N TYR A 204 -0.12 -4.44 -15.48
CA TYR A 204 -0.58 -3.53 -14.44
C TYR A 204 -1.62 -4.21 -13.55
N GLY A 205 -1.34 -4.39 -12.26
CA GLY A 205 -2.28 -5.00 -11.32
C GLY A 205 -3.52 -4.13 -11.13
N ILE A 206 -3.33 -2.91 -10.63
CA ILE A 206 -4.38 -1.88 -10.52
C ILE A 206 -3.92 -0.62 -11.25
N VAL A 207 -4.80 -0.04 -12.05
CA VAL A 207 -4.64 1.31 -12.63
C VAL A 207 -5.72 2.20 -12.04
N THR A 208 -5.33 3.36 -11.53
CA THR A 208 -6.28 4.32 -10.95
C THR A 208 -6.04 5.74 -11.45
N SER A 209 -7.12 6.39 -11.87
CA SER A 209 -7.19 7.83 -12.19
C SER A 209 -8.26 8.54 -11.36
N CYS A 210 -8.67 7.94 -10.25
CA CYS A 210 -9.72 8.41 -9.34
C CYS A 210 -9.36 8.13 -7.87
N ILE A 211 -10.07 8.76 -6.93
CA ILE A 211 -9.78 8.68 -5.48
C ILE A 211 -10.83 7.87 -4.72
N GLN A 212 -10.64 7.74 -3.41
CA GLN A 212 -11.60 7.15 -2.47
C GLN A 212 -11.91 5.67 -2.72
N ASN A 213 -10.93 4.91 -3.21
CA ASN A 213 -11.01 3.47 -3.35
C ASN A 213 -10.04 2.78 -2.38
N TYR A 214 -10.38 1.56 -1.97
CA TYR A 214 -9.75 0.89 -0.83
C TYR A 214 -9.31 -0.53 -1.21
N VAL A 215 -8.10 -0.90 -0.83
CA VAL A 215 -7.58 -2.27 -0.93
C VAL A 215 -7.11 -2.69 0.45
N THR A 216 -7.70 -3.76 0.98
CA THR A 216 -7.52 -4.17 2.38
C THR A 216 -7.25 -5.66 2.49
N SER A 217 -6.31 -6.06 3.34
CA SER A 217 -5.99 -7.48 3.62
C SER A 217 -5.76 -8.28 2.33
N SER A 218 -5.15 -7.66 1.32
CA SER A 218 -5.09 -8.19 -0.04
C SER A 218 -3.63 -8.31 -0.50
N LYS A 219 -3.43 -9.02 -1.60
CA LYS A 219 -2.11 -9.28 -2.15
C LYS A 219 -2.02 -8.85 -3.60
N LEU A 220 -0.89 -8.24 -3.97
CA LEU A 220 -0.52 -7.95 -5.34
C LEU A 220 0.79 -8.68 -5.64
N THR A 221 0.69 -9.74 -6.46
CA THR A 221 1.82 -10.66 -6.69
C THR A 221 2.29 -10.64 -8.13
N SER A 222 3.60 -10.50 -8.35
CA SER A 222 4.22 -10.71 -9.68
C SER A 222 3.57 -9.89 -10.80
N ASN A 223 3.07 -8.69 -10.49
CA ASN A 223 2.67 -7.72 -11.50
C ASN A 223 3.91 -6.95 -11.96
N PHE A 224 4.01 -6.57 -13.24
CA PHE A 224 5.12 -5.75 -13.70
C PHE A 224 5.10 -4.37 -13.03
N VAL A 225 3.91 -3.76 -12.98
CA VAL A 225 3.57 -2.65 -12.09
C VAL A 225 2.40 -3.08 -11.20
N GLY A 226 2.57 -3.07 -9.88
CA GLY A 226 1.51 -3.43 -8.92
C GLY A 226 0.33 -2.47 -8.97
N VAL A 227 0.57 -1.19 -8.69
CA VAL A 227 -0.42 -0.11 -8.79
C VAL A 227 0.17 1.05 -9.59
N LEU A 228 -0.59 1.53 -10.57
CA LEU A 228 -0.32 2.75 -11.34
C LEU A 228 -1.36 3.83 -11.00
N GLY A 229 -0.91 4.94 -10.42
CA GLY A 229 -1.65 6.19 -10.38
C GLY A 229 -1.39 7.03 -11.63
N THR A 230 -2.44 7.45 -12.35
CA THR A 230 -2.32 8.15 -13.64
C THR A 230 -3.46 9.18 -13.85
N GLY A 231 -3.60 9.74 -15.04
CA GLY A 231 -4.62 10.75 -15.37
C GLY A 231 -4.11 12.19 -15.27
N ASN A 232 -3.25 12.48 -14.30
CA ASN A 232 -2.54 13.76 -14.16
C ASN A 232 -3.45 14.98 -13.96
N ASP A 233 -4.54 14.79 -13.22
CA ASP A 233 -5.57 15.78 -12.92
C ASP A 233 -5.81 15.97 -11.41
N HIS A 234 -4.92 15.43 -10.56
CA HIS A 234 -5.04 15.38 -9.10
C HIS A 234 -6.13 14.45 -8.56
N ASN A 235 -6.70 13.56 -9.38
CA ASN A 235 -7.70 12.60 -8.93
C ASN A 235 -7.17 11.18 -8.74
N ALA A 236 -5.96 10.81 -9.12
CA ALA A 236 -5.47 9.45 -8.82
C ALA A 236 -5.11 9.27 -7.34
N GLY A 237 -5.77 8.33 -6.65
CA GLY A 237 -5.52 8.01 -5.25
C GLY A 237 -5.95 6.61 -4.85
N LEU A 238 -5.30 6.04 -3.84
CA LEU A 238 -5.64 4.71 -3.35
C LEU A 238 -5.28 4.57 -1.86
N ALA A 239 -6.20 4.02 -1.08
CA ALA A 239 -5.96 3.63 0.29
C ALA A 239 -5.65 2.13 0.40
N LEU A 240 -4.50 1.79 0.98
CA LEU A 240 -3.96 0.44 1.10
C LEU A 240 -3.77 0.12 2.59
N THR A 241 -4.44 -0.92 3.10
CA THR A 241 -4.32 -1.35 4.50
C THR A 241 -4.08 -2.85 4.62
N ASN A 242 -3.02 -3.27 5.33
CA ASN A 242 -2.67 -4.70 5.45
C ASN A 242 -2.47 -5.35 4.08
N VAL A 243 -1.73 -4.69 3.18
CA VAL A 243 -1.53 -5.17 1.80
C VAL A 243 -0.12 -5.69 1.64
N GLU A 244 0.01 -6.80 0.91
CA GLU A 244 1.30 -7.37 0.55
C GLU A 244 1.58 -7.19 -0.93
N PHE A 245 2.73 -6.63 -1.24
CA PHE A 245 3.31 -6.52 -2.57
C PHE A 245 4.54 -7.42 -2.64
N VAL A 246 4.48 -8.50 -3.42
CA VAL A 246 5.57 -9.48 -3.47
C VAL A 246 5.85 -9.96 -4.89
N SER A 247 7.11 -10.31 -5.16
CA SER A 247 7.52 -10.88 -6.44
C SER A 247 8.70 -11.84 -6.26
N ASP A 248 9.11 -12.47 -7.35
CA ASP A 248 10.32 -13.28 -7.42
C ASP A 248 11.60 -12.40 -7.45
N ALA A 249 12.75 -12.97 -7.82
CA ALA A 249 14.02 -12.24 -7.91
C ALA A 249 14.31 -11.67 -9.32
N ASP A 250 13.46 -11.91 -10.32
CA ASP A 250 13.67 -11.48 -11.69
C ASP A 250 13.12 -10.06 -11.93
N PRO A 251 13.96 -9.10 -12.40
CA PRO A 251 13.51 -7.74 -12.70
C PRO A 251 12.49 -7.67 -13.84
N ARG A 252 12.37 -8.70 -14.67
CA ARG A 252 11.34 -8.78 -15.72
C ARG A 252 9.96 -9.11 -15.16
N THR A 253 9.87 -9.65 -13.94
CA THR A 253 8.59 -9.95 -13.29
C THR A 253 7.97 -8.69 -12.69
N THR A 254 8.72 -7.91 -11.90
CA THR A 254 8.22 -6.69 -11.26
C THR A 254 9.25 -5.57 -11.29
N ASP A 255 8.92 -4.51 -12.03
CA ASP A 255 9.66 -3.24 -12.02
C ASP A 255 9.27 -2.41 -10.80
N ARG A 256 7.96 -2.16 -10.63
CA ARG A 256 7.44 -1.28 -9.56
C ARG A 256 6.27 -1.89 -8.81
N HIS A 257 6.26 -1.78 -7.49
CA HIS A 257 5.04 -2.08 -6.73
C HIS A 257 4.05 -0.95 -6.82
N ILE A 258 4.49 0.30 -6.63
CA ILE A 258 3.65 1.49 -6.79
C ILE A 258 4.37 2.53 -7.66
N LEU A 259 3.68 3.00 -8.69
CA LEU A 259 4.08 4.11 -9.55
C LEU A 259 2.98 5.17 -9.55
N VAL A 260 3.30 6.39 -9.09
CA VAL A 260 2.41 7.55 -9.22
C VAL A 260 2.97 8.45 -10.31
N ASP A 261 2.36 8.42 -11.49
CA ASP A 261 2.92 8.97 -12.73
C ASP A 261 2.45 10.39 -13.05
N GLY A 262 2.58 11.29 -12.06
CA GLY A 262 2.27 12.72 -12.15
C GLY A 262 1.21 13.17 -11.13
N ALA A 263 0.50 14.27 -11.44
CA ALA A 263 -0.42 14.93 -10.51
C ALA A 263 -1.53 13.99 -10.00
N ALA A 264 -1.59 13.83 -8.68
CA ALA A 264 -2.39 12.83 -7.97
C ALA A 264 -2.86 13.36 -6.60
N ASN A 265 -3.65 12.59 -5.85
CA ASN A 265 -4.00 12.92 -4.46
C ASN A 265 -4.36 11.68 -3.61
N ASP A 266 -4.52 11.83 -2.30
CA ASP A 266 -5.11 10.83 -1.40
C ASP A 266 -4.46 9.42 -1.44
N TRP A 267 -3.12 9.37 -1.39
CA TRP A 267 -2.40 8.10 -1.23
C TRP A 267 -2.16 7.81 0.25
N TRP A 268 -2.75 6.73 0.76
CA TRP A 268 -2.62 6.31 2.16
C TRP A 268 -2.23 4.84 2.26
N LEU A 269 -1.06 4.56 2.81
CA LEU A 269 -0.53 3.22 3.02
C LEU A 269 -0.37 2.98 4.53
N THR A 270 -1.03 1.95 5.04
CA THR A 270 -0.92 1.53 6.44
C THR A 270 -0.67 0.04 6.53
N ASN A 271 0.39 -0.35 7.24
CA ASN A 271 0.75 -1.76 7.42
C ASN A 271 0.91 -2.51 6.08
N VAL A 272 1.70 -1.92 5.17
CA VAL A 272 1.95 -2.48 3.83
C VAL A 272 3.35 -3.08 3.77
N TRP A 273 3.46 -4.27 3.19
CA TRP A 273 4.73 -4.98 2.97
C TRP A 273 5.11 -4.94 1.49
N PHE A 274 6.37 -4.60 1.18
CA PHE A 274 6.92 -4.59 -0.17
C PHE A 274 8.18 -5.47 -0.27
N GLU A 275 8.23 -6.38 -1.26
CA GLU A 275 9.40 -7.23 -1.54
C GLU A 275 9.48 -7.63 -3.02
N GLY A 276 10.69 -7.77 -3.60
CA GLY A 276 10.88 -8.31 -4.94
C GLY A 276 10.66 -7.35 -6.11
N ALA A 277 10.59 -6.03 -5.90
CA ALA A 277 10.54 -5.05 -6.99
C ALA A 277 11.92 -4.44 -7.27
N GLU A 278 12.17 -4.01 -8.51
CA GLU A 278 13.34 -3.19 -8.83
C GLU A 278 13.31 -1.85 -8.04
N VAL A 279 12.16 -1.18 -8.08
CA VAL A 279 11.84 -0.03 -7.23
C VAL A 279 10.53 -0.32 -6.51
N ALA A 280 10.49 -0.35 -5.17
CA ALA A 280 9.21 -0.63 -4.50
C ALA A 280 8.20 0.51 -4.75
N LEU A 281 8.58 1.77 -4.49
CA LEU A 281 7.69 2.90 -4.70
C LEU A 281 8.39 4.04 -5.46
N SER A 282 7.70 4.59 -6.45
CA SER A 282 8.10 5.83 -7.11
C SER A 282 6.95 6.80 -7.16
N ILE A 283 7.13 7.93 -6.49
CA ILE A 283 6.06 8.86 -6.16
C ILE A 283 6.29 10.18 -6.88
N GLY A 284 5.43 10.45 -7.86
CA GLY A 284 5.48 11.64 -8.69
C GLY A 284 6.45 11.52 -9.87
N HIS A 285 6.49 12.60 -10.64
CA HIS A 285 7.26 12.76 -11.86
C HIS A 285 7.76 14.20 -11.97
N ALA A 286 9.02 14.40 -12.34
CA ALA A 286 9.65 15.72 -12.33
C ALA A 286 8.88 16.78 -13.14
N GLU A 287 8.37 16.42 -14.31
CA GLU A 287 7.66 17.34 -15.22
C GLU A 287 6.13 17.38 -15.03
N ARG A 288 5.54 16.32 -14.48
CA ARG A 288 4.08 16.14 -14.42
C ARG A 288 3.51 16.33 -13.03
N GLY A 289 4.36 16.63 -12.05
CA GLY A 289 3.97 16.78 -10.64
C GLY A 289 3.83 15.43 -9.95
N GLY A 290 3.06 15.40 -8.88
CA GLY A 290 2.94 14.24 -8.00
C GLY A 290 1.75 14.40 -7.06
N PRO A 291 1.59 13.48 -6.09
CA PRO A 291 0.48 13.55 -5.18
C PRO A 291 0.55 14.77 -4.26
N ALA A 292 -0.58 15.44 -4.06
CA ALA A 292 -0.66 16.47 -3.03
C ALA A 292 -0.53 15.85 -1.63
N GLN A 293 -1.13 14.68 -1.40
CA GLN A 293 -1.09 13.94 -0.13
C GLN A 293 -0.55 12.52 -0.34
N PHE A 294 0.50 12.16 0.40
CA PHE A 294 1.07 10.81 0.43
C PHE A 294 1.47 10.43 1.86
N GLY A 295 0.83 9.41 2.41
CA GLY A 295 1.10 8.90 3.76
C GLY A 295 1.53 7.44 3.75
N MET A 296 2.59 7.11 4.48
CA MET A 296 3.09 5.74 4.64
C MET A 296 3.41 5.46 6.11
N ILE A 297 2.63 4.56 6.72
CA ILE A 297 2.64 4.30 8.16
C ILE A 297 2.78 2.81 8.45
N ASN A 298 3.67 2.42 9.37
CA ASN A 298 3.90 1.03 9.77
C ASN A 298 4.22 0.10 8.59
N CYS A 299 4.91 0.60 7.57
CA CYS A 299 5.20 -0.17 6.36
C CYS A 299 6.60 -0.79 6.43
N LYS A 300 6.77 -1.92 5.73
CA LYS A 300 8.08 -2.53 5.50
C LYS A 300 8.40 -2.52 4.02
N VAL A 301 9.60 -2.06 3.67
CA VAL A 301 10.05 -1.88 2.30
C VAL A 301 11.35 -2.63 2.06
N ALA A 302 11.32 -3.60 1.17
CA ALA A 302 12.49 -4.24 0.59
C ALA A 302 12.40 -4.16 -0.94
N ALA A 303 13.48 -3.73 -1.59
CA ALA A 303 13.58 -3.64 -3.04
C ALA A 303 15.01 -3.98 -3.50
N ARG A 304 15.15 -4.28 -4.80
CA ARG A 304 16.45 -4.61 -5.40
C ARG A 304 17.35 -3.39 -5.60
N ARG A 305 16.78 -2.23 -5.95
CA ARG A 305 17.54 -0.99 -6.24
C ARG A 305 17.11 0.21 -5.41
N ILE A 306 15.81 0.55 -5.37
CA ILE A 306 15.32 1.68 -4.58
C ILE A 306 14.09 1.28 -3.77
N GLY A 307 14.10 1.54 -2.46
CA GLY A 307 12.94 1.35 -1.60
C GLY A 307 11.84 2.36 -1.93
N LEU A 308 12.07 3.61 -1.57
CA LEU A 308 11.14 4.72 -1.84
C LEU A 308 11.84 5.85 -2.61
N ASP A 309 11.32 6.17 -3.78
CA ASP A 309 11.74 7.29 -4.62
C ASP A 309 10.70 8.41 -4.61
N LEU A 310 10.94 9.45 -3.81
CA LEU A 310 10.10 10.64 -3.71
C LEU A 310 10.56 11.69 -4.72
N ILE A 311 9.97 11.69 -5.92
CA ILE A 311 10.32 12.58 -7.03
C ILE A 311 9.53 13.89 -6.93
N TYR A 312 8.22 13.81 -6.68
CA TYR A 312 7.39 14.99 -6.43
C TYR A 312 6.24 14.62 -5.50
N CYS A 313 6.09 15.34 -4.39
CA CYS A 313 4.97 15.22 -3.48
C CYS A 313 4.86 16.47 -2.63
N ARG A 314 3.64 16.99 -2.44
CA ARG A 314 3.47 18.21 -1.65
C ARG A 314 3.51 17.95 -0.14
N GLN A 315 2.87 16.89 0.32
CA GLN A 315 2.74 16.58 1.75
C GLN A 315 3.11 15.11 2.03
N PRO A 316 4.39 14.72 1.86
CA PRO A 316 4.83 13.38 2.22
C PRO A 316 4.90 13.22 3.75
N TYR A 317 4.23 12.18 4.25
CA TYR A 317 4.24 11.79 5.66
C TYR A 317 4.68 10.33 5.81
N LEU A 318 5.84 10.12 6.44
CA LEU A 318 6.43 8.80 6.66
C LEU A 318 6.51 8.55 8.17
N ALA A 319 5.95 7.45 8.65
CA ALA A 319 6.01 7.10 10.08
C ALA A 319 6.18 5.60 10.31
N ASN A 320 7.11 5.22 11.19
CA ASN A 320 7.41 3.82 11.52
C ASN A 320 7.63 2.95 10.28
N VAL A 321 8.40 3.45 9.32
CA VAL A 321 8.74 2.68 8.11
C VAL A 321 10.08 1.99 8.32
N GLN A 322 10.11 0.70 8.05
CA GLN A 322 11.32 -0.11 8.04
C GLN A 322 11.78 -0.35 6.60
N PHE A 323 13.07 -0.11 6.34
CA PHE A 323 13.72 -0.45 5.09
C PHE A 323 14.63 -1.67 5.30
N ASP A 324 14.47 -2.71 4.50
CA ASP A 324 15.25 -3.94 4.56
C ASP A 324 15.96 -4.23 3.23
N LYS A 325 16.96 -5.11 3.28
CA LYS A 325 17.56 -5.70 2.08
C LYS A 325 16.62 -6.75 1.51
N ASP A 326 16.39 -6.70 0.19
CA ASP A 326 15.63 -7.72 -0.54
C ASP A 326 16.53 -8.92 -0.90
N LEU A 327 17.68 -8.61 -1.49
CA LEU A 327 18.75 -9.55 -1.84
C LEU A 327 20.02 -9.22 -1.06
N ASP A 328 21.15 -9.83 -1.41
CA ASP A 328 22.42 -9.66 -0.67
C ASP A 328 22.96 -8.22 -0.70
N ARG A 329 22.51 -7.40 -1.66
CA ARG A 329 22.93 -5.99 -1.81
C ARG A 329 21.89 -5.05 -1.17
N PRO A 330 22.33 -4.09 -0.33
CA PRO A 330 21.42 -3.07 0.18
C PRO A 330 20.94 -2.14 -0.95
N PRO A 331 19.64 -1.78 -0.99
CA PRO A 331 19.13 -0.79 -1.93
C PRO A 331 19.48 0.63 -1.47
N THR A 332 19.24 1.62 -2.33
CA THR A 332 18.96 2.98 -1.86
C THR A 332 17.61 2.96 -1.15
N GLU A 333 17.62 2.98 0.19
CA GLU A 333 16.42 2.84 1.01
C GLU A 333 15.39 3.94 0.72
N LEU A 334 15.84 5.20 0.77
CA LEU A 334 15.04 6.39 0.51
C LEU A 334 15.83 7.36 -0.36
N ARG A 335 15.20 7.84 -1.43
CA ARG A 335 15.69 8.95 -2.26
C ARG A 335 14.62 10.02 -2.31
N ILE A 336 15.03 11.28 -2.09
CA ILE A 336 14.15 12.44 -2.11
C ILE A 336 14.74 13.45 -3.10
N ASP A 337 13.96 13.85 -4.09
CA ASP A 337 14.30 15.00 -4.92
C ASP A 337 13.96 16.29 -4.13
N PRO A 338 14.94 17.11 -3.73
CA PRO A 338 14.69 18.32 -2.97
C PRO A 338 13.91 19.38 -3.75
N ALA A 339 13.88 19.34 -5.08
CA ALA A 339 13.10 20.27 -5.88
C ALA A 339 11.61 19.92 -5.88
N GLY A 340 11.28 18.62 -5.96
CA GLY A 340 9.89 18.15 -5.98
C GLY A 340 9.31 17.82 -4.61
N CYS A 341 10.16 17.56 -3.61
CA CYS A 341 9.78 17.22 -2.23
C CYS A 341 10.57 18.05 -1.20
N PRO A 342 10.57 19.39 -1.28
CA PRO A 342 11.43 20.22 -0.44
C PRO A 342 11.04 20.20 1.04
N GLU A 343 9.80 19.82 1.36
CA GLU A 343 9.23 19.75 2.71
C GLU A 343 8.54 18.39 2.93
N GLY A 344 8.47 17.95 4.19
CA GLY A 344 7.89 16.66 4.55
C GLY A 344 8.06 16.32 6.03
N THR A 345 7.47 15.19 6.43
CA THR A 345 7.56 14.67 7.80
C THR A 345 8.02 13.22 7.81
N ALA A 346 9.02 12.92 8.63
CA ALA A 346 9.55 11.59 8.85
C ALA A 346 9.64 11.30 10.35
N VAL A 347 9.03 10.21 10.80
CA VAL A 347 9.00 9.82 12.22
C VAL A 347 9.41 8.36 12.36
N ASN A 348 10.51 8.12 13.06
CA ASN A 348 10.96 6.80 13.48
C ASN A 348 11.17 5.85 12.28
N LEU A 349 11.87 6.34 11.23
CA LEU A 349 12.23 5.53 10.08
C LEU A 349 13.51 4.75 10.39
N ILE A 350 13.50 3.45 10.12
CA ILE A 350 14.62 2.57 10.45
C ILE A 350 15.20 1.87 9.22
N SER A 351 16.53 1.77 9.20
CA SER A 351 17.28 0.88 8.31
C SER A 351 17.47 -0.45 9.02
N THR A 352 17.12 -1.53 8.34
CA THR A 352 17.03 -2.88 8.89
C THR A 352 16.14 -2.93 10.15
N ALA A 353 16.48 -3.74 11.15
CA ALA A 353 15.67 -3.91 12.36
C ALA A 353 15.97 -2.92 13.49
N ALA A 354 17.03 -2.10 13.39
CA ALA A 354 17.55 -1.42 14.58
C ALA A 354 17.99 0.04 14.37
N ASP A 355 18.60 0.37 13.23
CA ASP A 355 19.31 1.65 13.08
C ASP A 355 18.37 2.74 12.56
N ASP A 356 18.54 3.98 13.04
CA ASP A 356 17.85 5.13 12.46
C ASP A 356 18.31 5.34 11.00
N LEU A 357 17.39 5.74 10.12
CA LEU A 357 17.75 6.10 8.75
C LEU A 357 18.71 7.30 8.75
N ASN A 358 19.68 7.32 7.82
CA ASN A 358 20.65 8.41 7.72
C ASN A 358 19.95 9.78 7.56
N PRO A 359 20.11 10.73 8.51
CA PRO A 359 19.41 12.01 8.47
C PRO A 359 19.81 12.88 7.27
N ALA A 360 20.98 12.66 6.66
CA ALA A 360 21.43 13.40 5.49
C ALA A 360 20.59 13.16 4.22
N VAL A 361 19.70 12.15 4.24
CA VAL A 361 18.76 11.89 3.13
C VAL A 361 17.65 12.95 3.06
N PHE A 362 17.35 13.63 4.17
CA PHE A 362 16.23 14.57 4.25
C PHE A 362 16.64 16.01 3.89
N PRO A 363 15.89 16.70 3.01
CA PRO A 363 16.09 18.13 2.77
C PRO A 363 15.89 19.00 4.01
N ASP A 364 16.50 20.19 4.04
CA ASP A 364 16.54 21.08 5.21
C ASP A 364 15.17 21.49 5.78
N ARG A 365 14.11 21.50 4.97
CA ARG A 365 12.75 21.87 5.41
C ARG A 365 11.90 20.67 5.83
N TRP A 366 12.51 19.52 6.07
CA TRP A 366 11.83 18.36 6.65
C TRP A 366 11.84 18.37 8.17
N HIS A 367 10.75 17.84 8.74
CA HIS A 367 10.67 17.47 10.15
C HIS A 367 11.04 16.00 10.27
N VAL A 368 12.15 15.70 10.93
CA VAL A 368 12.66 14.33 11.12
C VAL A 368 12.80 14.06 12.60
N LEU A 369 12.11 13.04 13.09
CA LEU A 369 12.23 12.56 14.47
C LEU A 369 12.72 11.11 14.43
N GLY A 370 13.95 10.87 14.90
CA GLY A 370 14.52 9.53 15.05
C GLY A 370 14.58 9.10 16.53
N ARG A 371 15.15 7.93 16.80
CA ARG A 371 15.34 7.43 18.17
C ARG A 371 16.34 8.30 18.94
N THR A 372 17.40 8.76 18.29
CA THR A 372 18.50 9.46 18.97
C THR A 372 18.48 10.98 18.78
N GLY A 373 17.52 11.54 18.05
CA GLY A 373 17.51 12.98 17.80
C GLY A 373 16.36 13.47 16.92
N MET A 374 16.36 14.78 16.71
CA MET A 374 15.37 15.47 15.90
C MET A 374 16.06 16.50 15.01
N GLN A 375 15.67 16.55 13.74
CA GLN A 375 16.00 17.62 12.79
C GLN A 375 14.71 18.37 12.46
N THR A 376 14.75 19.70 12.61
CA THR A 376 13.60 20.56 12.31
C THR A 376 14.02 21.69 11.37
N PRO A 377 13.09 22.22 10.55
CA PRO A 377 13.35 23.41 9.75
C PRO A 377 13.71 24.63 10.62
N ALA A 378 14.28 25.65 9.99
CA ALA A 378 14.57 26.92 10.66
C ALA A 378 13.29 27.56 11.22
N LEU A 379 13.31 27.95 12.49
CA LEU A 379 12.23 28.67 13.16
C LEU A 379 12.40 30.17 12.89
N THR A 380 11.54 30.76 12.05
CA THR A 380 11.64 32.16 11.61
C THR A 380 10.69 33.13 12.33
N GLY A 381 9.89 32.63 13.28
CA GLY A 381 8.97 33.42 14.11
C GLY A 381 9.25 33.27 15.61
N THR A 382 8.42 33.90 16.44
CA THR A 382 8.51 33.78 17.90
C THR A 382 8.30 32.34 18.35
N VAL A 383 9.30 31.76 19.01
CA VAL A 383 9.21 30.46 19.66
C VAL A 383 8.73 30.66 21.09
N VAL A 384 7.61 30.03 21.45
CA VAL A 384 7.08 30.04 22.82
C VAL A 384 7.42 28.71 23.49
N ILE A 385 8.19 28.79 24.57
CA ILE A 385 8.55 27.63 25.40
C ILE A 385 7.95 27.85 26.78
N LYS A 386 7.30 26.82 27.34
CA LYS A 386 6.55 26.93 28.59
C LYS A 386 6.89 25.78 29.53
N ALA A 387 7.12 26.09 30.80
CA ALA A 387 7.30 25.07 31.84
C ALA A 387 6.01 24.26 32.01
N GLY A 388 6.12 22.94 32.00
CA GLY A 388 4.98 22.03 32.15
C GLY A 388 4.47 21.90 33.60
N ARG A 389 5.30 22.23 34.59
CA ARG A 389 5.00 22.25 36.03
C ARG A 389 5.55 23.53 36.65
N SER A 390 5.08 23.90 37.85
CA SER A 390 5.41 25.18 38.50
C SER A 390 6.90 25.37 38.84
N ASP A 391 7.67 24.28 38.89
CA ASP A 391 9.08 24.24 39.28
C ASP A 391 10.03 23.74 38.16
N ALA A 392 9.49 23.47 36.97
CA ALA A 392 10.30 22.97 35.86
C ALA A 392 11.02 24.12 35.13
N ASP A 393 12.23 23.83 34.63
CA ASP A 393 12.89 24.68 33.65
C ASP A 393 12.09 24.70 32.34
N VAL A 394 12.04 25.87 31.68
CA VAL A 394 11.45 25.97 30.34
C VAL A 394 12.42 25.42 29.27
N LEU A 395 13.74 25.50 29.49
CA LEU A 395 14.76 24.99 28.58
C LEU A 395 15.98 24.53 29.38
N GLN A 396 16.61 23.41 29.00
CA GLN A 396 17.86 22.95 29.58
C GLN A 396 18.89 22.62 28.50
N THR A 397 20.15 22.86 28.82
CA THR A 397 21.32 22.28 28.16
C THR A 397 21.96 21.30 29.13
N GLN A 398 22.21 20.07 28.68
CA GLN A 398 22.75 18.99 29.53
C GLN A 398 23.99 18.39 28.87
N SER A 399 24.92 17.89 29.68
CA SER A 399 25.99 17.00 29.16
C SER A 399 25.47 15.58 28.94
N ALA A 400 26.28 14.74 28.29
CA ALA A 400 25.92 13.37 27.95
C ALA A 400 25.58 12.48 29.17
N ASP A 401 26.04 12.85 30.37
CA ASP A 401 25.70 12.19 31.64
C ASP A 401 24.37 12.66 32.25
N GLY A 402 23.66 13.58 31.58
CA GLY A 402 22.39 14.15 32.04
C GLY A 402 22.52 15.33 33.01
N SER A 403 23.74 15.76 33.37
CA SER A 403 23.91 16.92 34.26
C SER A 403 23.59 18.23 33.53
N VAL A 404 22.76 19.08 34.15
CA VAL A 404 22.38 20.40 33.61
C VAL A 404 23.58 21.34 33.64
N ARG A 405 23.86 22.00 32.52
CA ARG A 405 24.96 22.98 32.37
C ARG A 405 24.46 24.41 32.37
N ALA A 406 23.30 24.63 31.76
CA ALA A 406 22.56 25.87 31.79
C ALA A 406 21.08 25.62 31.54
N ALA A 407 20.22 26.51 32.03
CA ALA A 407 18.78 26.41 31.89
C ALA A 407 18.14 27.79 31.74
N VAL A 408 16.90 27.81 31.25
CA VAL A 408 15.98 28.92 31.46
C VAL A 408 14.94 28.40 32.44
N LEU A 409 14.87 28.99 33.63
CA LEU A 409 13.96 28.57 34.71
C LEU A 409 12.51 28.90 34.35
N GLY A 410 11.55 28.32 35.09
CA GLY A 410 10.12 28.65 34.98
C GLY A 410 9.79 30.15 35.15
N SER A 411 10.66 30.89 35.86
CA SER A 411 10.58 32.36 36.01
C SER A 411 11.06 33.16 34.79
N GLY A 412 11.67 32.49 33.79
CA GLY A 412 12.38 33.12 32.68
C GLY A 412 13.85 33.48 32.99
N THR A 413 14.35 33.16 34.18
CA THR A 413 15.75 33.40 34.58
C THR A 413 16.69 32.50 33.79
N TRP A 414 17.78 33.06 33.26
CA TRP A 414 18.88 32.29 32.65
C TRP A 414 19.85 31.85 33.74
N LEU A 415 19.98 30.54 33.94
CA LEU A 415 20.87 29.92 34.91
C LEU A 415 22.04 29.24 34.19
N SER A 416 23.24 29.38 34.74
CA SER A 416 24.40 28.55 34.37
C SER A 416 24.96 27.90 35.63
N GLU A 417 25.10 26.57 35.59
CA GLU A 417 25.54 25.75 36.73
C GLU A 417 27.07 25.67 36.86
N HIS A 418 27.81 26.23 35.89
CA HIS A 418 29.27 26.23 35.89
C HIS A 418 29.81 27.64 35.74
N ARG A 419 30.87 27.94 36.52
CA ARG A 419 31.63 29.21 36.42
C ARG A 419 32.19 29.48 35.01
N GLU A 420 32.42 28.41 34.26
CA GLU A 420 32.95 28.45 32.88
C GLU A 420 31.83 28.44 31.84
N GLY A 421 30.57 28.22 32.25
CA GLY A 421 29.39 28.45 31.43
C GLY A 421 28.94 29.91 31.47
N GLY A 422 27.87 30.23 30.74
CA GLY A 422 27.27 31.56 30.71
C GLY A 422 27.42 32.29 29.38
N LEU A 423 27.35 33.63 29.43
CA LEU A 423 27.27 34.46 28.24
C LEU A 423 28.66 34.72 27.63
N VAL A 424 28.82 34.32 26.37
CA VAL A 424 29.99 34.67 25.54
C VAL A 424 29.57 35.73 24.52
N LEU A 425 30.26 36.87 24.53
CA LEU A 425 30.01 38.01 23.64
C LEU A 425 31.19 38.24 22.71
N LYS A 426 30.93 38.71 21.49
CA LYS A 426 31.97 39.10 20.53
C LYS A 426 32.02 40.62 20.43
N ASP A 427 33.21 41.20 20.61
CA ASP A 427 33.40 42.64 20.44
C ASP A 427 33.56 43.05 18.97
N ALA A 428 33.59 44.35 18.71
CA ALA A 428 33.74 44.92 17.37
C ALA A 428 35.09 44.59 16.70
N SER A 429 36.13 44.25 17.48
CA SER A 429 37.44 43.81 16.97
C SER A 429 37.48 42.32 16.61
N GLY A 430 36.39 41.61 16.92
CA GLY A 430 36.22 40.18 16.69
C GLY A 430 36.72 39.29 17.83
N THR A 431 37.06 39.85 18.98
CA THR A 431 37.49 39.08 20.17
C THR A 431 36.27 38.56 20.93
N TYR A 432 36.31 37.29 21.32
CA TYR A 432 35.30 36.65 22.16
C TYR A 432 35.63 36.88 23.64
N TRP A 433 34.61 37.19 24.44
CA TRP A 433 34.71 37.49 25.86
C TRP A 433 33.69 36.68 26.65
N ARG A 434 34.12 36.01 27.72
CA ARG A 434 33.24 35.35 28.69
C ARG A 434 32.90 36.32 29.82
N VAL A 435 31.62 36.38 30.17
CA VAL A 435 31.13 37.05 31.38
C VAL A 435 31.10 36.05 32.53
N SER A 436 31.67 36.41 33.68
CA SER A 436 31.73 35.58 34.89
C SER A 436 31.46 36.41 36.15
N ILE A 437 31.13 35.75 37.26
CA ILE A 437 30.93 36.39 38.56
C ILE A 437 31.94 35.79 39.54
N SER A 438 32.68 36.64 40.27
CA SER A 438 33.62 36.18 41.29
C SER A 438 32.93 35.74 42.58
N THR A 439 33.68 35.14 43.49
CA THR A 439 33.21 34.75 44.83
C THR A 439 32.69 35.94 45.64
N GLU A 440 33.13 37.16 45.33
CA GLU A 440 32.68 38.40 45.95
C GLU A 440 31.45 39.01 45.24
N GLY A 441 30.89 38.33 44.24
CA GLY A 441 29.75 38.82 43.45
C GLY A 441 30.13 39.85 42.37
N ALA A 442 31.42 40.07 42.11
CA ALA A 442 31.87 41.05 41.12
C ALA A 442 31.81 40.48 39.69
N LEU A 443 31.22 41.23 38.76
CA LEU A 443 31.22 40.89 37.33
C LEU A 443 32.64 41.03 36.77
N LYS A 444 33.12 39.99 36.08
CA LYS A 444 34.42 39.94 35.42
C LYS A 444 34.28 39.50 33.98
N THR A 445 35.17 39.99 33.12
CA THR A 445 35.32 39.53 31.74
C THR A 445 36.65 38.81 31.56
N MET A 446 36.63 37.78 30.72
CA MET A 446 37.82 37.02 30.34
C MET A 446 37.88 36.92 28.82
N SER A 447 39.02 37.29 28.22
CA SER A 447 39.23 37.14 26.77
C SER A 447 39.42 35.67 26.42
N LEU A 448 38.71 35.21 25.39
CA LEU A 448 38.84 33.88 24.78
C LEU A 448 39.60 33.94 23.44
N GLY A 449 40.10 35.12 23.05
CA GLY A 449 40.78 35.34 21.79
C GLY A 449 39.83 35.51 20.58
N LYS A 450 40.36 35.41 19.37
CA LYS A 450 39.63 35.67 18.11
C LYS A 450 38.99 34.43 17.48
N GLN A 451 39.37 33.24 17.93
CA GLN A 451 38.77 32.00 17.44
C GLN A 451 37.43 31.77 18.14
N ARG A 452 36.42 31.31 17.40
CA ARG A 452 35.13 30.94 17.98
C ARG A 452 35.35 29.82 19.01
N PRO A 453 34.98 30.00 20.28
CA PRO A 453 35.09 28.95 21.29
C PRO A 453 34.33 27.69 20.86
N ARG A 454 34.90 26.51 21.12
CA ARG A 454 34.35 25.18 20.75
C ARG A 454 34.09 24.29 21.97
N GLU A 455 33.95 24.90 23.15
CA GLU A 455 33.69 24.19 24.41
C GLU A 455 32.48 23.25 24.36
#